data_AF-A0A2U3R7E9-F1
#
_entry.id   AF-A0A2U3R7E9-F1
#
_cell.length_a   1.000
_cell.length_b   1.000
_cell.length_c   1.000
_cell.angle_alpha   90.00
_cell.angle_beta   90.00
_cell.angle_gamma   90.00
#
_symmetry.space_group_name_H-M   'P 1'
#
loop_
_entity.id
_entity.type
_entity.pdbx_description
1 polymer ?
#
loop_
_entity_poly.entity_id
_entity_poly.type
_entity_poly.pdbx_seq_one_letter_code
_entity_poly.pdbx_strand_id
1 'polypeptide(L)'
;MKNMLNIVGFIIQKVRKKTYSTVKSYTAPFYDKNISEVTVEDIQKPFDKKTEKKYYVTANDILMKLNPIFNKAIEWGLIDKNPVQRIKRHKQESRDRYVTNEEMRRLMAVLKEKENSKLTESQKRAERAGKIFTFISLFTAARKSNVSGMRCERDKI
;
A
#
# COMPACT_ATOMS: atom_id res chain seq x y z
N MET A 1 30.13 -8.04 -11.26
CA MET A 1 28.79 -8.53 -11.69
C MET A 1 27.74 -7.53 -11.21
N LYS A 2 26.88 -7.01 -12.10
CA LYS A 2 25.84 -6.03 -11.70
C LYS A 2 24.67 -6.81 -11.06
N ASN A 3 24.64 -6.85 -9.73
CA ASN A 3 23.65 -7.59 -8.94
C ASN A 3 22.30 -6.86 -8.86
N MET A 4 21.23 -7.62 -8.60
CA MET A 4 19.86 -7.08 -8.42
C MET A 4 19.83 -5.95 -7.38
N LEU A 5 20.67 -6.02 -6.35
CA LEU A 5 20.87 -4.99 -5.33
C LEU A 5 21.15 -3.59 -5.90
N ASN A 6 21.92 -3.47 -6.98
CA ASN A 6 22.26 -2.18 -7.58
C ASN A 6 21.06 -1.54 -8.28
N ILE A 7 20.28 -2.34 -9.00
CA ILE A 7 19.06 -1.88 -9.69
C ILE A 7 18.01 -1.47 -8.66
N VAL A 8 17.85 -2.32 -7.63
CA VAL A 8 16.93 -2.06 -6.53
C VAL A 8 17.35 -0.77 -5.80
N GLY A 9 18.64 -0.59 -5.49
CA GLY A 9 19.16 0.66 -4.91
C GLY A 9 18.85 1.89 -5.75
N PHE A 10 19.07 1.83 -7.08
CA PHE A 10 18.75 2.92 -8.00
C PHE A 10 17.24 3.26 -8.00
N ILE A 11 16.37 2.25 -8.04
CA ILE A 11 14.92 2.46 -8.01
C ILE A 11 14.49 3.03 -6.65
N ILE A 12 15.08 2.56 -5.55
CA ILE A 12 14.75 3.00 -4.20
C ILE A 12 15.03 4.50 -4.01
N GLN A 13 16.14 5.02 -4.55
CA GLN A 13 16.46 6.45 -4.46
C GLN A 13 15.35 7.35 -5.04
N LYS A 14 14.58 6.85 -6.00
CA LYS A 14 13.50 7.59 -6.67
C LYS A 14 12.10 7.31 -6.12
N VAL A 15 11.97 6.43 -5.12
CA VAL A 15 10.67 5.90 -4.66
C VAL A 15 10.36 6.31 -3.23
N ARG A 16 9.07 6.57 -2.93
CA ARG A 16 8.61 6.94 -1.57
C ARG A 16 8.90 5.81 -0.55
N LYS A 17 9.24 6.18 0.70
CA LYS A 17 9.58 5.26 1.81
C LYS A 17 8.63 4.06 1.99
N LYS A 18 7.31 4.25 1.85
CA LYS A 18 6.32 3.16 1.99
C LYS A 18 6.40 2.12 0.87
N THR A 19 6.74 2.55 -0.34
CA THR A 19 6.90 1.63 -1.47
C THR A 19 8.22 0.87 -1.39
N TYR A 20 9.25 1.48 -0.77
CA TYR A 20 10.54 0.82 -0.52
C TYR A 20 10.41 -0.48 0.27
N SER A 21 9.68 -0.49 1.39
CA SER A 21 9.59 -1.69 2.24
C SER A 21 8.98 -2.88 1.50
N THR A 22 7.95 -2.64 0.71
CA THR A 22 7.29 -3.66 -0.10
C THR A 22 8.19 -4.17 -1.23
N VAL A 23 8.84 -3.25 -1.97
CA VAL A 23 9.80 -3.62 -3.02
C VAL A 23 10.92 -4.49 -2.43
N LYS A 24 11.55 -4.03 -1.33
CA LYS A 24 12.61 -4.76 -0.63
C LYS A 24 12.16 -6.15 -0.20
N SER A 25 10.94 -6.29 0.32
CA SER A 25 10.42 -7.60 0.75
C SER A 25 10.23 -8.56 -0.43
N TYR A 26 9.81 -8.07 -1.60
CA TYR A 26 9.60 -8.90 -2.78
C TYR A 26 10.89 -9.24 -3.51
N THR A 27 11.91 -8.38 -3.41
CA THR A 27 13.22 -8.59 -4.06
C THR A 27 14.22 -9.32 -3.17
N ALA A 28 14.01 -9.37 -1.85
CA ALA A 28 14.91 -10.04 -0.91
C ALA A 28 15.30 -11.48 -1.30
N PRO A 29 14.38 -12.34 -1.80
CA PRO A 29 14.74 -13.69 -2.22
C PRO A 29 15.70 -13.78 -3.42
N PHE A 30 15.91 -12.66 -4.13
CA PHE A 30 16.70 -12.60 -5.36
C PHE A 30 18.02 -11.83 -5.17
N TYR A 31 18.35 -11.40 -3.94
CA TYR A 31 19.57 -10.63 -3.70
C TYR A 31 20.86 -11.45 -3.87
N ASP A 32 20.79 -12.75 -3.62
CA ASP A 32 21.92 -13.67 -3.73
C ASP A 32 22.03 -14.29 -5.14
N LYS A 33 21.05 -14.02 -6.02
CA LYS A 33 21.01 -14.52 -7.41
C LYS A 33 21.43 -13.44 -8.39
N ASN A 34 22.05 -13.83 -9.50
CA ASN A 34 22.21 -12.89 -10.61
C ASN A 34 20.85 -12.60 -11.23
N ILE A 35 20.65 -11.38 -11.74
CA ILE A 35 19.36 -11.00 -12.33
C ILE A 35 18.99 -11.84 -13.55
N SER A 36 19.99 -12.30 -14.30
CA SER A 36 19.82 -13.17 -15.48
C SER A 36 19.41 -14.59 -15.12
N GLU A 37 19.59 -15.01 -13.87
CA GLU A 37 19.21 -16.34 -13.37
C GLU A 37 17.77 -16.39 -12.83
N VAL A 38 17.11 -15.24 -12.66
CA VAL A 38 15.76 -15.21 -12.12
C VAL A 38 14.77 -15.71 -13.16
N THR A 39 14.14 -16.85 -12.84
CA THR A 39 13.18 -17.51 -13.74
C THR A 39 11.76 -16.99 -13.55
N VAL A 40 10.86 -17.34 -14.47
CA VAL A 40 9.42 -17.06 -14.35
C VAL A 40 8.84 -17.79 -13.11
N GLU A 41 9.30 -19.01 -12.86
CA GLU A 41 8.85 -19.85 -11.74
C GLU A 41 9.18 -19.24 -10.38
N ASP A 42 10.35 -18.61 -10.27
CA ASP A 42 10.79 -17.88 -9.08
C ASP A 42 9.81 -16.74 -8.71
N ILE A 43 9.18 -16.12 -9.71
CA ILE A 43 8.18 -15.05 -9.53
C ILE A 43 6.76 -15.61 -9.39
N GLN A 44 6.47 -16.70 -10.10
CA GLN A 44 5.17 -17.36 -10.08
C GLN A 44 4.86 -17.96 -8.70
N LYS A 45 5.84 -18.60 -8.04
CA LYS A 45 5.67 -19.19 -6.69
C LYS A 45 5.09 -18.21 -5.66
N PRO A 46 5.68 -17.03 -5.41
CA PRO A 46 5.12 -16.07 -4.45
C PRO A 46 3.79 -15.46 -4.93
N PHE A 47 3.58 -15.35 -6.24
CA PHE A 47 2.30 -14.90 -6.81
C PHE A 47 1.17 -15.91 -6.55
N ASP A 48 1.40 -17.19 -6.81
CA ASP A 48 0.42 -18.27 -6.60
C ASP A 48 0.09 -18.42 -5.12
N LYS A 49 1.09 -18.37 -4.24
CA LYS A 49 0.88 -18.40 -2.79
C LYS A 49 -0.05 -17.28 -2.29
N LYS A 50 -0.06 -16.11 -2.93
CA LYS A 50 -1.01 -15.01 -2.62
C LYS A 50 -2.37 -15.24 -3.28
N THR A 51 -2.37 -15.82 -4.47
CA THR A 51 -3.57 -16.18 -5.23
C THR A 51 -4.40 -17.24 -4.52
N GLU A 52 -3.78 -18.29 -3.99
CA GLU A 52 -4.42 -19.34 -3.19
C GLU A 52 -5.16 -18.78 -1.98
N LYS A 53 -4.59 -17.72 -1.36
CA LYS A 53 -5.20 -17.01 -0.23
C LYS A 53 -6.26 -15.97 -0.66
N LYS A 54 -6.63 -15.93 -1.94
CA LYS A 54 -7.54 -14.94 -2.56
C LYS A 54 -7.07 -13.49 -2.39
N TYR A 55 -5.77 -13.26 -2.21
CA TYR A 55 -5.19 -11.91 -2.10
C TYR A 55 -4.79 -11.38 -3.48
N TYR A 56 -5.74 -11.28 -4.40
CA TYR A 56 -5.49 -10.94 -5.81
C TYR A 56 -4.81 -9.58 -6.01
N VAL A 57 -5.20 -8.57 -5.23
CA VAL A 57 -4.56 -7.24 -5.27
C VAL A 57 -3.09 -7.33 -4.86
N THR A 58 -2.81 -8.05 -3.78
CA THR A 58 -1.42 -8.24 -3.29
C THR A 58 -0.59 -9.07 -4.26
N ALA A 59 -1.18 -10.11 -4.87
CA ALA A 59 -0.52 -10.90 -5.90
C ALA A 59 -0.12 -10.03 -7.10
N ASN A 60 -1.05 -9.21 -7.59
CA ASN A 60 -0.77 -8.24 -8.66
C ASN A 60 0.27 -7.19 -8.28
N ASP A 61 0.30 -6.74 -7.02
CA ASP A 61 1.30 -5.77 -6.54
C ASP A 61 2.72 -6.32 -6.65
N ILE A 62 2.94 -7.62 -6.39
CA ILE A 62 4.25 -8.27 -6.61
C ILE A 62 4.73 -8.04 -8.05
N LEU A 63 3.89 -8.36 -9.04
CA LEU A 63 4.24 -8.17 -10.45
C LEU A 63 4.44 -6.68 -10.79
N MET A 64 3.62 -5.79 -10.23
CA MET A 64 3.76 -4.34 -10.44
C MET A 64 5.06 -3.77 -9.87
N LYS A 65 5.57 -4.30 -8.75
CA LYS A 65 6.83 -3.86 -8.16
C LYS A 65 8.05 -4.47 -8.83
N LEU A 66 7.96 -5.72 -9.29
CA LEU A 66 9.07 -6.39 -9.97
C LEU A 66 9.24 -5.93 -11.42
N ASN A 67 8.16 -5.62 -12.13
CA ASN A 67 8.21 -5.26 -13.55
C ASN A 67 9.15 -4.09 -13.87
N PRO A 68 9.14 -2.95 -13.14
CA PRO A 68 10.08 -1.85 -13.37
C PRO A 68 11.55 -2.23 -13.13
N ILE A 69 11.82 -3.18 -12.22
CA ILE A 69 13.18 -3.63 -11.90
C ILE A 69 13.76 -4.39 -13.09
N PHE A 70 13.01 -5.36 -13.63
CA PHE A 70 13.44 -6.13 -14.80
C PHE A 70 13.46 -5.29 -16.08
N ASN A 71 12.52 -4.34 -16.24
CA ASN A 71 12.61 -3.38 -17.35
C ASN A 71 13.88 -2.52 -17.27
N LYS A 72 14.29 -2.11 -16.07
CA LYS A 72 15.54 -1.35 -15.90
C LYS A 72 16.77 -2.23 -16.18
N ALA A 73 16.70 -3.52 -15.86
CA ALA A 73 17.73 -4.48 -16.20
C ALA A 73 17.91 -4.66 -17.71
N ILE A 74 16.80 -4.67 -18.46
CA ILE A 74 16.80 -4.67 -19.94
C ILE A 74 17.45 -3.39 -20.46
N GLU A 75 17.05 -2.22 -19.94
CA GLU A 75 17.63 -0.92 -20.32
C GLU A 75 19.16 -0.88 -20.11
N TRP A 76 19.66 -1.61 -19.11
CA TRP A 76 21.09 -1.72 -18.80
C TRP A 76 21.79 -2.87 -19.53
N GLY A 77 21.09 -3.60 -20.41
CA GLY A 77 21.64 -4.71 -21.19
C GLY A 77 22.01 -5.94 -20.35
N LEU A 78 21.37 -6.15 -19.20
CA LEU A 78 21.67 -7.27 -18.29
C LEU A 78 20.88 -8.53 -18.63
N ILE A 79 19.69 -8.36 -19.22
CA ILE A 79 18.78 -9.41 -19.64
C ILE A 79 18.08 -8.97 -20.92
N ASP A 80 17.68 -9.93 -21.76
CA ASP A 80 16.98 -9.63 -23.01
C ASP A 80 15.46 -9.58 -22.86
N LYS A 81 14.93 -10.33 -21.87
CA LYS A 81 13.49 -10.53 -21.69
C LYS A 81 13.09 -10.39 -20.23
N ASN A 82 11.94 -9.77 -20.00
CA ASN A 82 11.40 -9.57 -18.66
C ASN A 82 10.60 -10.82 -18.22
N PRO A 83 11.01 -11.54 -17.17
CA PRO A 83 10.31 -12.74 -16.71
C PRO A 83 8.89 -12.46 -16.20
N VAL A 84 8.60 -11.24 -15.76
CA VAL A 84 7.27 -10.83 -15.25
C VAL A 84 6.22 -10.78 -16.36
N GLN A 85 6.61 -10.50 -17.61
CA GLN A 85 5.67 -10.30 -18.72
C GLN A 85 4.87 -11.57 -19.06
N ARG A 86 5.38 -12.76 -18.73
CA ARG A 86 4.69 -14.03 -18.98
C ARG A 86 3.58 -14.32 -17.98
N ILE A 87 3.51 -13.59 -16.86
CA ILE A 87 2.55 -13.84 -15.79
C ILE A 87 1.33 -12.92 -15.96
N LYS A 88 0.16 -13.52 -16.18
CA LYS A 88 -1.10 -12.79 -16.34
C LYS A 88 -1.60 -12.29 -14.98
N ARG A 89 -1.94 -11.00 -14.92
CA ARG A 89 -2.53 -10.38 -13.74
C ARG A 89 -3.96 -10.88 -13.51
N HIS A 90 -4.35 -10.96 -12.25
CA HIS A 90 -5.74 -11.20 -11.86
C HIS A 90 -6.61 -10.00 -12.20
N LYS A 91 -7.85 -10.24 -12.64
CA LYS A 91 -8.86 -9.18 -12.78
C LYS A 91 -9.11 -8.58 -11.40
N GLN A 92 -9.04 -7.26 -11.30
CA GLN A 92 -9.35 -6.55 -10.07
C GLN A 92 -10.80 -6.09 -10.12
N GLU A 93 -11.56 -6.42 -9.09
CA GLU A 93 -12.89 -5.85 -8.88
C GLU A 93 -12.76 -4.57 -8.06
N SER A 94 -13.47 -3.54 -8.49
CA SER A 94 -13.59 -2.30 -7.74
C SER A 94 -14.32 -2.58 -6.42
N ARG A 95 -13.87 -1.93 -5.35
CA ARG A 95 -14.57 -1.99 -4.06
C ARG A 95 -15.72 -1.01 -4.12
N ASP A 96 -16.90 -1.49 -4.47
CA ASP A 96 -18.06 -0.62 -4.77
C ASP A 96 -19.06 -0.51 -3.61
N ARG A 97 -18.73 -1.03 -2.44
CA ARG A 97 -19.58 -0.87 -1.25
C ARG A 97 -19.38 0.52 -0.64
N TYR A 98 -20.39 1.36 -0.82
CA TYR A 98 -20.52 2.63 -0.10
C TYR A 98 -21.17 2.43 1.28
N VAL A 99 -20.92 3.38 2.19
CA VAL A 99 -21.59 3.39 3.49
C VAL A 99 -23.03 3.83 3.27
N THR A 100 -23.97 3.03 3.77
CA THR A 100 -25.41 3.33 3.69
C THR A 100 -25.82 4.35 4.75
N ASN A 101 -26.97 4.99 4.56
CA ASN A 101 -27.54 5.93 5.53
C ASN A 101 -27.78 5.29 6.91
N GLU A 102 -28.18 4.01 6.94
CA GLU A 102 -28.37 3.27 8.19
C GLU A 102 -27.06 2.97 8.92
N GLU A 103 -26.02 2.59 8.18
CA GLU A 103 -24.67 2.41 8.75
C GLU A 103 -24.11 3.73 9.28
N MET A 104 -24.34 4.84 8.56
CA MET A 104 -23.99 6.18 9.03
C MET A 104 -24.72 6.53 10.33
N ARG A 105 -26.03 6.27 10.43
CA ARG A 105 -26.78 6.51 11.68
C ARG A 105 -26.24 5.67 12.84
N ARG A 106 -25.96 4.39 12.61
CA ARG A 106 -25.37 3.50 13.62
C ARG A 106 -23.98 3.98 14.07
N LEU A 107 -23.15 4.41 13.13
CA LEU A 107 -21.83 4.99 13.44
C LEU A 107 -21.98 6.23 14.33
N MET A 108 -22.88 7.15 13.98
CA MET A 108 -23.12 8.36 14.77
C MET A 108 -23.64 8.06 16.18
N ALA A 109 -24.52 7.07 16.33
CA ALA A 109 -25.02 6.64 17.64
C ALA A 109 -23.89 6.12 18.54
N VAL A 110 -23.03 5.24 18.02
CA VAL A 110 -21.86 4.70 18.76
C VAL A 110 -20.89 5.82 19.14
N LEU A 111 -20.67 6.79 18.25
CA LEU A 111 -19.84 7.95 18.58
C LEU A 111 -20.45 8.77 19.73
N LYS A 112 -21.77 8.96 19.77
CA LYS A 112 -22.46 9.69 20.85
C LYS A 112 -22.37 8.94 22.19
N GLU A 113 -22.60 7.63 22.21
CA GLU A 113 -22.59 6.82 23.44
C GLU A 113 -21.23 6.79 24.14
N LYS A 114 -20.14 6.72 23.38
CA LYS A 114 -18.78 6.72 23.94
C LYS A 114 -18.46 7.97 24.75
N GLU A 115 -19.09 9.11 24.43
CA GLU A 115 -18.95 10.37 25.16
C GLU A 115 -19.40 10.27 26.63
N ASN A 116 -20.38 9.40 26.89
CA ASN A 116 -21.06 9.27 28.18
C ASN A 116 -20.44 8.19 29.08
N SER A 117 -19.35 7.56 28.64
CA SER A 117 -18.67 6.50 29.39
C SER A 117 -17.68 7.07 30.41
N LYS A 118 -17.53 6.40 31.57
CA LYS A 118 -16.55 6.76 32.62
C LYS A 118 -15.12 6.43 32.18
N LEU A 119 -14.62 7.16 31.19
CA LEU A 119 -13.26 7.01 30.67
C LEU A 119 -12.27 7.92 31.40
N THR A 120 -11.00 7.54 31.39
CA THR A 120 -9.90 8.41 31.83
C THR A 120 -9.71 9.59 30.87
N GLU A 121 -9.11 10.70 31.32
CA GLU A 121 -8.93 11.91 30.49
C GLU A 121 -8.11 11.67 29.22
N SER A 122 -7.12 10.77 29.26
CA SER A 122 -6.33 10.39 28.08
C SER A 122 -7.18 9.66 27.03
N GLN A 123 -8.06 8.76 27.46
CA GLN A 123 -9.00 8.06 26.59
C GLN A 123 -10.03 9.02 25.99
N LYS A 124 -10.60 9.94 26.79
CA LYS A 124 -11.51 10.99 26.30
C LYS A 124 -10.88 11.84 25.21
N ARG A 125 -9.60 12.21 25.35
CA ARG A 125 -8.87 12.99 24.32
C ARG A 125 -8.76 12.22 23.00
N ALA A 126 -8.40 10.94 23.07
CA ALA A 126 -8.29 10.09 21.88
C ALA A 126 -9.66 9.93 21.17
N GLU A 127 -10.74 9.76 21.94
CA GLU A 127 -12.09 9.67 21.38
C GLU A 127 -12.54 10.97 20.71
N ARG A 128 -12.32 12.12 21.34
CA ARG A 128 -12.60 13.43 20.72
C ARG A 128 -11.83 13.60 19.41
N ALA A 129 -10.54 13.24 19.39
CA ALA A 129 -9.73 13.30 18.18
C ALA A 129 -10.28 12.38 17.08
N GLY A 130 -10.70 11.15 17.43
CA GLY A 130 -11.33 10.22 16.49
C GLY A 130 -12.65 10.73 15.92
N LYS A 131 -13.49 11.38 16.75
CA LYS A 131 -14.72 12.05 16.32
C LYS A 131 -14.42 13.18 15.34
N ILE A 132 -13.56 14.13 15.73
CA ILE A 132 -13.18 15.27 14.89
C ILE A 132 -12.63 14.78 13.55
N PHE A 133 -11.74 13.79 13.56
CA PHE A 133 -11.21 13.18 12.35
C PHE A 133 -12.31 12.61 11.46
N THR A 134 -13.28 11.89 12.04
CA THR A 134 -14.40 11.28 11.31
C THR A 134 -15.28 12.37 10.70
N PHE A 135 -15.67 13.39 11.46
CA PHE A 135 -16.48 14.49 10.97
C PHE A 135 -15.78 15.27 9.85
N ILE A 136 -14.52 15.66 10.03
CA ILE A 136 -13.77 16.37 8.98
C ILE A 136 -13.67 15.49 7.72
N SER A 137 -13.38 14.20 7.87
CA SER A 137 -13.31 13.28 6.73
C SER A 137 -14.64 13.19 5.97
N LEU A 138 -15.77 13.17 6.68
CA LEU A 138 -17.10 13.10 6.08
C LEU A 138 -17.50 14.40 5.40
N PHE A 139 -17.28 15.55 6.04
CA PHE A 139 -17.70 16.85 5.51
C PHE A 139 -16.80 17.37 4.39
N THR A 140 -15.50 17.06 4.42
CA THR A 140 -14.55 17.55 3.40
C THR A 140 -14.30 16.55 2.29
N ALA A 141 -14.70 15.27 2.48
CA ALA A 141 -14.32 14.14 1.63
C ALA A 141 -12.81 14.04 1.34
N ALA A 142 -11.97 14.64 2.19
CA ALA A 142 -10.52 14.66 1.99
C ALA A 142 -9.90 13.30 2.34
N ARG A 143 -8.79 12.97 1.68
CA ARG A 143 -8.03 11.75 1.98
C ARG A 143 -7.57 11.79 3.45
N LYS A 144 -7.57 10.63 4.13
CA LYS A 144 -7.07 10.48 5.50
C LYS A 144 -5.75 11.21 5.75
N SER A 145 -4.78 11.07 4.84
CA SER A 145 -3.46 11.72 4.95
C SER A 145 -3.57 13.24 4.97
N ASN A 146 -4.52 13.81 4.26
CA ASN A 146 -4.73 15.25 4.19
C ASN A 146 -5.42 15.72 5.47
N VAL A 147 -6.48 15.03 5.91
CA VAL A 147 -7.17 15.34 7.18
C VAL A 147 -6.19 15.30 8.36
N SER A 148 -5.35 14.26 8.44
CA SER A 148 -4.31 14.16 9.48
C SER A 148 -3.19 15.20 9.34
N GLY A 149 -3.03 15.79 8.16
CA GLY A 149 -2.04 16.84 7.89
C GLY A 149 -2.59 18.26 8.06
N MET A 150 -3.90 18.42 8.30
CA MET A 150 -4.51 19.73 8.51
C MET A 150 -3.96 20.39 9.77
N ARG A 151 -3.66 21.69 9.67
CA ARG A 151 -3.20 22.53 10.76
C ARG A 151 -4.02 23.81 10.75
N CYS A 152 -4.37 24.31 11.94
CA CYS A 152 -4.96 25.64 12.06
C CYS A 152 -3.81 26.66 11.99
N GLU A 153 -3.76 27.48 10.94
CA GLU A 153 -2.93 28.68 10.92
C GLU A 153 -3.60 29.71 11.83
N ARG A 154 -2.95 30.05 12.95
CA ARG A 154 -3.50 30.97 13.95
C ARG A 154 -3.30 32.45 13.60
N ASP A 155 -2.64 32.74 12.47
CA ASP A 155 -2.17 34.09 12.12
C ASP A 155 -3.06 34.82 11.10
N LYS A 156 -4.30 34.36 10.91
CA LYS A 156 -5.28 34.96 9.96
C LYS A 156 -6.65 35.22 10.57
N ILE A 157 -6.72 35.34 11.90
CA ILE A 157 -7.94 35.72 12.64
C ILE A 157 -7.65 37.01 13.38
#